data_AF-A0A1S1LJK7-F1
#
_entry.id   AF-A0A1S1LJK7-F1
#
_cell.length_a   1.000
_cell.length_b   1.000
_cell.length_c   1.000
_cell.angle_alpha   90.00
_cell.angle_beta   90.00
_cell.angle_gamma   90.00
#
_symmetry.space_group_name_H-M   'P 1'
#
loop_
_entity.id
_entity.type
_entity.pdbx_description
1 polymer ?
#
loop_
_entity_poly.entity_id
_entity_poly.type
_entity_poly.pdbx_seq_one_letter_code
_entity_poly.pdbx_strand_id
1 'polypeptide(L)'
;MTIGAFFGSYDSPAARIRSAVAHRQLPILTVAIVLDLVSHVVTLPDLLARVAAFATLALMTVAILAMYSHLFDTALCVQCMADVPADAPVRAQRWRRMLWLRHFMSTRLGAAVTLLIAVALGIAQGVSGLQGAARLLFAAPADLFLFAVVYAGALHHRLRPWCLYCRNWDGDGDPEPAPDPTVFGTKTAH
;
A
#
# COMPACT_ATOMS: atom_id res chain seq x y z
N MET A 1 24.63 -12.98 13.98
CA MET A 1 23.85 -12.15 13.02
C MET A 1 23.70 -10.77 13.63
N THR A 2 24.26 -9.73 13.04
CA THR A 2 24.27 -8.36 13.59
C THR A 2 22.92 -7.67 13.38
N ILE A 3 22.32 -7.13 14.44
CA ILE A 3 21.07 -6.34 14.45
C ILE A 3 21.08 -5.22 13.39
N GLY A 4 22.26 -4.74 12.98
CA GLY A 4 22.43 -3.73 11.93
C GLY A 4 21.99 -4.15 10.51
N ALA A 5 21.77 -5.44 10.23
CA ALA A 5 21.29 -5.89 8.92
C ALA A 5 19.76 -5.85 8.78
N PHE A 6 19.00 -5.68 9.89
CA PHE A 6 17.54 -5.65 9.87
C PHE A 6 16.99 -4.24 9.54
N PHE A 7 17.78 -3.21 9.82
CA PHE A 7 17.50 -1.83 9.45
C PHE A 7 18.40 -1.47 8.26
N GLY A 8 17.89 -1.68 7.03
CA GLY A 8 18.61 -1.31 5.81
C GLY A 8 19.16 0.13 5.89
N SER A 9 20.34 0.39 5.32
CA SER A 9 21.03 1.68 5.41
C SER A 9 20.16 2.83 4.87
N TYR A 10 19.43 3.50 5.76
CA TYR A 10 18.55 4.64 5.46
C TYR A 10 19.32 5.95 5.20
N ASP A 11 20.65 5.91 5.13
CA ASP A 11 21.48 7.13 5.12
C ASP A 11 21.59 7.81 3.76
N SER A 12 21.16 7.17 2.66
CA SER A 12 21.16 7.81 1.35
C SER A 12 19.97 8.79 1.18
N PRO A 13 20.17 9.97 0.56
CA PRO A 13 19.07 10.90 0.25
C PRO A 13 17.94 10.26 -0.56
N ALA A 14 18.29 9.34 -1.47
CA ALA A 14 17.32 8.60 -2.28
C ALA A 14 16.43 7.68 -1.44
N ALA A 15 16.97 7.00 -0.41
CA ALA A 15 16.17 6.17 0.49
C ALA A 15 15.19 7.02 1.31
N ARG A 16 15.60 8.21 1.76
CA ARG A 16 14.74 9.16 2.49
C ARG A 16 13.58 9.64 1.62
N ILE A 17 13.86 10.00 0.36
CA ILE A 17 12.84 10.42 -0.60
C ILE A 17 11.86 9.27 -0.88
N ARG A 18 12.35 8.06 -1.16
CA ARG A 18 11.48 6.89 -1.42
C ARG A 18 10.56 6.59 -0.23
N SER A 19 11.12 6.58 0.98
CA SER A 19 10.33 6.39 2.20
C SER A 19 9.29 7.50 2.36
N ALA A 20 9.67 8.77 2.24
CA ALA A 20 8.74 9.89 2.35
C ALA A 20 7.59 9.80 1.34
N VAL A 21 7.88 9.45 0.08
CA VAL A 21 6.86 9.27 -0.96
C VAL A 21 5.93 8.09 -0.62
N ALA A 22 6.46 6.96 -0.16
CA ALA A 22 5.65 5.81 0.18
C ALA A 22 4.73 6.03 1.40
N HIS A 23 5.16 6.81 2.39
CA HIS A 23 4.29 7.23 3.50
C HIS A 23 3.18 8.19 3.05
N ARG A 24 3.38 8.89 1.93
CA ARG A 24 2.40 9.80 1.32
C ARG A 24 1.60 9.17 0.16
N GLN A 25 1.77 7.87 -0.10
CA GLN A 25 1.16 7.21 -1.26
C GLN A 25 -0.37 7.30 -1.29
N LEU A 26 -1.04 7.12 -0.14
CA LEU A 26 -2.52 7.15 -0.07
C LEU A 26 -3.06 8.57 -0.31
N PRO A 27 -2.54 9.62 0.35
CA PRO A 27 -2.89 11.00 0.01
C PRO A 27 -2.65 11.35 -1.47
N ILE A 28 -1.50 10.96 -2.04
CA ILE A 28 -1.16 11.21 -3.44
C ILE A 28 -2.20 10.54 -4.36
N LEU A 29 -2.52 9.28 -4.09
CA LEU A 29 -3.51 8.52 -4.85
C LEU A 29 -4.91 9.14 -4.74
N THR A 30 -5.33 9.54 -3.53
CA THR A 30 -6.62 10.21 -3.32
C THR A 30 -6.70 11.52 -4.11
N VAL A 31 -5.65 12.36 -4.06
CA VAL A 31 -5.62 13.62 -4.83
C VAL A 31 -5.73 13.35 -6.33
N ALA A 32 -5.02 12.34 -6.83
CA ALA A 32 -5.05 12.00 -8.24
C ALA A 32 -6.41 11.43 -8.69
N ILE A 33 -7.08 10.60 -7.89
CA ILE A 33 -8.46 10.14 -8.16
C ILE A 33 -9.42 11.32 -8.17
N VAL A 34 -9.34 12.21 -7.18
CA VAL A 34 -10.21 13.39 -7.13
C VAL A 34 -9.97 14.28 -8.35
N LEU A 35 -8.71 14.49 -8.74
CA LEU A 35 -8.38 15.26 -9.94
C LEU A 35 -8.95 14.62 -11.22
N ASP A 36 -8.86 13.30 -11.36
CA ASP A 36 -9.42 12.55 -12.48
C ASP A 36 -10.95 12.73 -12.55
N LEU A 37 -11.65 12.44 -11.45
CA LEU A 37 -13.10 12.55 -11.37
C LEU A 37 -13.60 13.98 -11.64
N VAL A 38 -12.93 14.99 -11.09
CA VAL A 38 -13.27 16.40 -11.32
C VAL A 38 -13.05 16.78 -12.78
N SER A 39 -11.99 16.28 -13.43
CA SER A 39 -11.72 16.55 -14.84
C SER A 39 -12.81 16.03 -15.80
N HIS A 40 -13.60 15.05 -15.34
CA HIS A 40 -14.72 14.52 -16.11
C HIS A 40 -16.04 15.26 -15.93
N VAL A 41 -16.19 16.02 -14.84
CA VAL A 41 -17.41 16.80 -14.54
C VAL A 41 -17.26 18.26 -14.96
N VAL A 42 -16.05 18.80 -14.80
CA VAL A 42 -15.76 20.20 -15.09
C VAL A 42 -15.25 20.32 -16.52
N THR A 43 -15.91 21.15 -17.33
CA THR A 43 -15.41 21.55 -18.64
C THR A 43 -14.18 22.44 -18.47
N LEU A 44 -13.00 21.85 -18.63
CA LEU A 44 -11.73 22.56 -18.62
C LEU A 44 -11.32 22.96 -20.06
N PRO A 45 -10.61 24.07 -20.24
CA PRO A 45 -9.95 24.38 -21.50
C PRO A 45 -8.99 23.24 -21.92
N ASP A 46 -8.86 22.96 -23.21
CA ASP A 46 -8.12 21.80 -23.75
C ASP A 46 -6.70 21.64 -23.18
N LEU A 47 -5.95 22.75 -23.04
CA LEU A 47 -4.61 22.72 -22.46
C LEU A 47 -4.65 22.25 -21.00
N LEU A 48 -5.58 22.79 -20.21
CA LEU A 48 -5.72 22.45 -18.79
C LEU A 48 -6.21 21.01 -18.60
N ALA A 49 -7.10 20.53 -19.47
CA ALA A 49 -7.52 19.13 -19.49
C ALA A 49 -6.35 18.18 -19.78
N ARG A 50 -5.48 18.51 -20.74
CA ARG A 50 -4.27 17.73 -21.02
C ARG A 50 -3.30 17.75 -19.85
N VAL A 51 -3.06 18.91 -19.25
CA VAL A 51 -2.20 19.04 -18.06
C VAL A 51 -2.75 18.24 -16.89
N ALA A 52 -4.06 18.27 -16.65
CA ALA A 52 -4.71 17.46 -15.61
C ALA A 52 -4.53 15.96 -15.88
N ALA A 53 -4.76 15.50 -17.12
CA ALA A 53 -4.55 14.10 -17.49
C ALA A 53 -3.09 13.64 -17.29
N PHE A 54 -2.12 14.46 -17.70
CA PHE A 54 -0.69 14.18 -17.47
C PHE A 54 -0.35 14.16 -15.97
N ALA A 55 -0.89 15.11 -15.19
CA ALA A 55 -0.68 15.17 -13.75
C ALA A 55 -1.27 13.94 -13.05
N THR A 56 -2.51 13.55 -13.38
CA THR A 56 -3.14 12.33 -12.86
C THR A 56 -2.29 11.10 -13.17
N LEU A 57 -1.89 10.92 -14.44
CA LEU A 57 -1.05 9.80 -14.85
C LEU A 57 0.28 9.76 -14.09
N ALA A 58 0.94 10.92 -13.93
CA ALA A 58 2.19 11.03 -13.20
C ALA A 58 2.00 10.66 -11.72
N LEU A 59 0.99 11.21 -11.04
CA LEU A 59 0.69 10.92 -9.63
C LEU A 59 0.33 9.45 -9.41
N MET A 60 -0.46 8.86 -10.31
CA MET A 60 -0.80 7.43 -10.30
C MET A 60 0.45 6.56 -10.41
N THR A 61 1.31 6.89 -11.38
CA THR A 61 2.58 6.18 -11.59
C THR A 61 3.48 6.27 -10.36
N VAL A 62 3.60 7.47 -9.77
CA VAL A 62 4.38 7.68 -8.54
C VAL A 62 3.80 6.85 -7.38
N ALA A 63 2.48 6.83 -7.19
CA ALA A 63 1.85 6.05 -6.12
C ALA A 63 2.09 4.54 -6.30
N ILE A 64 1.97 4.02 -7.53
CA ILE A 64 2.22 2.61 -7.85
C ILE A 64 3.69 2.24 -7.63
N LEU A 65 4.64 3.05 -8.11
CA LEU A 65 6.07 2.80 -7.92
C LEU A 65 6.46 2.86 -6.44
N ALA A 66 5.90 3.82 -5.69
CA ALA A 66 6.11 3.93 -4.26
C ALA A 66 5.59 2.69 -3.51
N MET A 67 4.40 2.21 -3.89
CA MET A 67 3.85 0.95 -3.38
C MET A 67 4.81 -0.21 -3.64
N TYR A 68 5.28 -0.40 -4.88
CA TYR A 68 6.22 -1.49 -5.21
C TYR A 68 7.52 -1.38 -4.41
N SER A 69 8.05 -0.18 -4.20
CA SER A 69 9.30 0.00 -3.44
C SER A 69 9.24 -0.54 -2.01
N HIS A 70 8.11 -0.34 -1.31
CA HIS A 70 7.91 -0.87 0.05
C HIS A 70 7.44 -2.32 0.10
N LEU A 71 6.93 -2.83 -1.01
CA LEU A 71 6.45 -4.22 -1.11
C LEU A 71 7.58 -5.23 -1.25
N PHE A 72 8.70 -4.82 -1.85
CA PHE A 72 9.90 -5.66 -1.96
C PHE A 72 10.76 -5.63 -0.69
N ASP A 73 10.61 -4.59 0.15
CA ASP A 73 11.26 -4.56 1.44
C ASP A 73 10.53 -5.47 2.43
N THR A 74 11.24 -6.47 2.93
CA THR A 74 10.70 -7.45 3.88
C THR A 74 10.56 -6.88 5.29
N ALA A 75 11.29 -5.81 5.63
CA ALA A 75 11.24 -5.15 6.93
C ALA A 75 10.31 -3.92 6.92
N LEU A 76 9.62 -3.66 8.04
CA LEU A 76 8.93 -2.39 8.25
C LEU A 76 9.96 -1.31 8.63
N CYS A 77 9.87 -0.14 8.00
CA CYS A 77 10.65 1.01 8.46
C CYS A 77 10.13 1.54 9.81
N VAL A 78 10.96 2.33 10.50
CA VAL A 78 10.63 2.92 11.81
C VAL A 78 9.32 3.73 11.75
N GLN A 79 9.12 4.48 10.68
CA GLN A 79 7.91 5.28 10.50
C GLN A 79 6.66 4.41 10.29
N CYS A 80 6.78 3.29 9.56
CA CYS A 80 5.68 2.33 9.42
C CYS A 80 5.28 1.75 10.77
N MET A 81 6.26 1.42 11.63
CA MET A 81 6.02 0.93 12.99
C MET A 81 5.36 1.99 13.88
N ALA A 82 5.79 3.25 13.79
CA ALA A 82 5.18 4.36 14.53
C ALA A 82 3.71 4.62 14.13
N ASP A 83 3.36 4.36 12.87
CA ASP A 83 2.01 4.49 12.33
C ASP A 83 1.09 3.28 12.65
N VAL A 84 1.61 2.23 13.29
CA VAL A 84 0.81 1.05 13.66
C VAL A 84 -0.14 1.42 14.80
N PRO A 85 -1.44 1.20 14.65
CA PRO A 85 -2.41 1.52 15.68
C PRO A 85 -2.34 0.49 16.83
N ALA A 86 -2.62 0.93 18.07
CA ALA A 86 -2.60 0.04 19.24
C ALA A 86 -3.62 -1.12 19.15
N ASP A 87 -4.70 -0.95 18.36
CA ASP A 87 -5.72 -1.97 18.09
C ASP A 87 -5.45 -2.77 16.80
N ALA A 88 -4.20 -2.84 16.35
CA ALA A 88 -3.79 -3.56 15.13
C ALA A 88 -4.37 -4.98 14.98
N PRO A 89 -4.43 -5.84 16.03
CA PRO A 89 -5.04 -7.17 15.90
C PRO A 89 -6.53 -7.11 15.53
N VAL A 90 -7.28 -6.22 16.17
CA VAL A 90 -8.73 -6.03 15.92
C VAL A 90 -8.94 -5.48 14.52
N ARG A 91 -8.09 -4.53 14.08
CA ARG A 91 -8.14 -4.00 12.73
C ARG A 91 -7.80 -5.05 11.67
N ALA A 92 -6.84 -5.92 11.91
CA ALA A 92 -6.52 -7.01 10.98
C ALA A 92 -7.72 -7.96 10.78
N GLN A 93 -8.46 -8.25 11.84
CA GLN A 93 -9.71 -9.01 11.75
C GLN A 93 -10.80 -8.25 10.98
N ARG A 94 -11.01 -6.96 11.29
CA ARG A 94 -12.02 -6.11 10.62
C ARG A 94 -11.76 -6.00 9.12
N TRP A 95 -10.50 -5.87 8.73
CA TRP A 95 -10.09 -5.68 7.33
C TRP A 95 -9.61 -6.96 6.66
N ARG A 96 -10.03 -8.13 7.15
CA ARG A 96 -9.66 -9.45 6.63
C ARG A 96 -9.83 -9.57 5.11
N ARG A 97 -10.89 -9.01 4.53
CA ARG A 97 -11.12 -9.06 3.07
C ARG A 97 -10.07 -8.29 2.26
N MET A 98 -9.61 -7.14 2.77
CA MET A 98 -8.58 -6.35 2.10
C MET A 98 -7.21 -7.04 2.21
N LEU A 99 -6.92 -7.63 3.37
CA LEU A 99 -5.73 -8.46 3.54
C LEU A 99 -5.78 -9.69 2.61
N TRP A 100 -6.93 -10.35 2.49
CA TRP A 100 -7.13 -11.44 1.55
C TRP A 100 -6.91 -11.00 0.10
N LEU A 101 -7.47 -9.85 -0.30
CA LEU A 101 -7.29 -9.30 -1.64
C LEU A 101 -5.81 -9.13 -1.96
N ARG A 102 -5.01 -8.62 -1.03
CA ARG A 102 -3.56 -8.50 -1.23
C ARG A 102 -2.89 -9.85 -1.50
N HIS A 103 -3.23 -10.88 -0.73
CA HIS A 103 -2.70 -12.23 -0.94
C HIS A 103 -3.19 -12.83 -2.25
N PHE A 104 -4.48 -12.68 -2.58
CA PHE A 104 -5.02 -13.10 -3.86
C PHE A 104 -4.23 -12.50 -5.03
N MET A 105 -3.97 -11.19 -5.00
CA MET A 105 -3.16 -10.49 -6.01
C MET A 105 -1.71 -10.97 -6.10
N SER A 106 -1.15 -11.60 -5.05
CA SER A 106 0.19 -12.21 -5.10
C SER A 106 0.21 -13.59 -5.77
N THR A 107 -0.96 -14.21 -5.99
CA THR A 107 -1.06 -15.45 -6.76
C THR A 107 -1.01 -15.17 -8.27
N ARG A 108 -0.58 -16.14 -9.08
CA ARG A 108 -0.57 -16.00 -10.55
C ARG A 108 -1.97 -15.69 -11.10
N LEU A 109 -2.98 -16.39 -10.59
CA LEU A 109 -4.37 -16.18 -11.00
C LEU A 109 -4.86 -14.78 -10.61
N GLY A 110 -4.64 -14.36 -9.36
CA GLY A 110 -5.10 -13.05 -8.93
C GLY A 110 -4.35 -11.90 -9.60
N ALA A 111 -3.06 -12.05 -9.90
CA ALA A 111 -2.31 -11.11 -10.73
C ALA A 111 -2.91 -11.00 -12.14
N ALA A 112 -3.21 -12.14 -12.79
CA ALA A 112 -3.83 -12.17 -14.10
C ALA A 112 -5.24 -11.53 -14.10
N VAL A 113 -6.07 -11.84 -13.10
CA VAL A 113 -7.41 -11.24 -12.94
C VAL A 113 -7.31 -9.73 -12.71
N THR A 114 -6.37 -9.28 -11.86
CA THR A 114 -6.15 -7.86 -11.58
C THR A 114 -5.72 -7.11 -12.85
N LEU A 115 -4.81 -7.69 -13.63
CA LEU A 115 -4.38 -7.13 -14.90
C LEU A 115 -5.53 -7.07 -15.90
N LEU A 116 -6.32 -8.15 -16.01
CA LEU A 116 -7.49 -8.21 -16.90
C LEU A 116 -8.50 -7.12 -16.55
N ILE A 117 -8.84 -6.93 -15.27
CA ILE A 117 -9.76 -5.88 -14.81
C ILE A 117 -9.19 -4.51 -15.16
N ALA A 118 -7.91 -4.26 -14.86
CA ALA A 118 -7.28 -2.97 -15.16
C ALA A 118 -7.30 -2.64 -16.67
N VAL A 119 -6.97 -3.62 -17.52
CA VAL A 119 -7.01 -3.47 -18.98
C VAL A 119 -8.44 -3.28 -19.48
N ALA A 120 -9.40 -4.07 -18.99
CA ALA A 120 -10.81 -3.95 -19.39
C ALA A 120 -11.38 -2.58 -19.05
N LEU A 121 -11.10 -2.06 -17.84
CA LEU A 121 -11.53 -0.73 -17.42
C LEU A 121 -10.85 0.38 -18.23
N GLY A 122 -9.53 0.26 -18.50
CA GLY A 122 -8.81 1.20 -19.35
C GLY A 122 -9.31 1.23 -20.79
N ILE A 123 -9.59 0.06 -21.39
CA ILE A 123 -10.19 -0.04 -22.72
C ILE A 123 -11.58 0.60 -22.70
N ALA A 124 -12.44 0.25 -21.75
CA ALA A 124 -13.80 0.80 -21.65
C ALA A 124 -13.79 2.34 -21.56
N GLN A 125 -12.85 2.91 -20.82
CA GLN A 125 -12.66 4.36 -20.77
C GLN A 125 -12.20 4.96 -22.11
N GLY A 126 -11.30 4.27 -22.83
CA GLY A 126 -10.75 4.75 -24.10
C GLY A 126 -11.70 4.62 -25.30
N VAL A 127 -12.54 3.58 -25.34
CA VAL A 127 -13.36 3.24 -26.52
C VAL A 127 -14.81 3.67 -26.41
N SER A 128 -15.31 4.00 -25.21
CA SER A 128 -16.74 4.25 -25.00
C SER A 128 -17.27 5.49 -25.75
N GLY A 129 -16.40 6.42 -26.17
CA GLY A 129 -16.82 7.67 -26.81
C GLY A 129 -17.68 8.56 -25.90
N LEU A 130 -17.84 8.18 -24.63
CA LEU A 130 -18.72 8.84 -23.67
C LEU A 130 -18.08 10.12 -23.16
N GLN A 131 -18.93 11.12 -22.94
CA GLN A 131 -18.54 12.44 -22.47
C GLN A 131 -19.25 12.81 -21.18
N GLY A 132 -18.64 13.71 -20.41
CA GLY A 132 -19.18 14.24 -19.17
C GLY A 132 -19.52 13.15 -18.16
N ALA A 133 -20.69 13.27 -17.52
CA ALA A 133 -21.14 12.36 -16.47
C ALA A 133 -21.25 10.88 -16.91
N ALA A 134 -21.52 10.60 -18.19
CA ALA A 134 -21.60 9.23 -18.68
C ALA A 134 -20.24 8.51 -18.63
N ARG A 135 -19.13 9.27 -18.75
CA ARG A 135 -17.77 8.74 -18.62
C ARG A 135 -17.43 8.32 -17.19
N LEU A 136 -18.05 8.94 -16.18
CA LEU A 136 -17.86 8.59 -14.76
C LEU A 136 -18.25 7.14 -14.45
N LEU A 137 -19.21 6.59 -15.19
CA LEU A 137 -19.63 5.19 -15.05
C LEU A 137 -18.49 4.19 -15.31
N PHE A 138 -17.44 4.62 -16.03
CA PHE A 138 -16.26 3.82 -16.34
C PHE A 138 -15.01 4.34 -15.61
N ALA A 139 -14.92 5.65 -15.36
CA ALA A 139 -13.82 6.26 -14.60
C ALA A 139 -13.83 5.81 -13.14
N ALA A 140 -14.95 6.02 -12.44
CA ALA A 140 -15.02 5.80 -11.00
C ALA A 140 -14.77 4.34 -10.59
N PRO A 141 -15.28 3.30 -11.28
CA PRO A 141 -14.94 1.92 -10.93
C PRO A 141 -13.45 1.60 -11.10
N ALA A 142 -12.78 2.17 -12.09
CA ALA A 142 -11.34 1.98 -12.30
C ALA A 142 -10.53 2.61 -11.18
N ASP A 143 -10.85 3.84 -10.81
CA ASP A 143 -10.21 4.55 -9.71
C ASP A 143 -10.44 3.86 -8.37
N LEU A 144 -11.67 3.43 -8.10
CA LEU A 144 -12.01 2.69 -6.88
C LEU A 144 -11.28 1.33 -6.84
N PHE A 145 -11.18 0.65 -7.97
CA PHE A 145 -10.43 -0.60 -8.08
C PHE A 145 -8.95 -0.37 -7.77
N LEU A 146 -8.33 0.63 -8.41
CA LEU A 146 -6.93 0.98 -8.18
C LEU A 146 -6.68 1.41 -6.74
N PHE A 147 -7.59 2.21 -6.16
CA PHE A 147 -7.55 2.58 -4.75
C PHE A 147 -7.59 1.35 -3.85
N ALA A 148 -8.52 0.42 -4.09
CA ALA A 148 -8.63 -0.80 -3.30
C ALA A 148 -7.36 -1.66 -3.37
N VAL A 149 -6.73 -1.78 -4.55
CA VAL A 149 -5.47 -2.50 -4.74
C VAL A 149 -4.34 -1.87 -3.94
N VAL A 150 -4.13 -0.56 -4.08
CA VAL A 150 -3.05 0.17 -3.39
C VAL A 150 -3.30 0.20 -1.88
N TYR A 151 -4.54 0.43 -1.47
CA TYR A 151 -4.94 0.43 -0.06
C TYR A 151 -4.75 -0.93 0.58
N ALA A 152 -5.12 -2.03 -0.09
CA ALA A 152 -4.88 -3.38 0.38
C ALA A 152 -3.38 -3.67 0.57
N GLY A 153 -2.53 -3.19 -0.35
CA GLY A 153 -1.07 -3.28 -0.22
C GLY A 153 -0.52 -2.51 0.98
N ALA A 154 -0.91 -1.24 1.13
CA ALA A 154 -0.49 -0.39 2.24
C ALA A 154 -0.96 -0.96 3.59
N LEU A 155 -2.22 -1.41 3.66
CA LEU A 155 -2.80 -2.00 4.85
C LEU A 155 -2.08 -3.31 5.23
N HIS A 156 -1.82 -4.17 4.24
CA HIS A 156 -1.09 -5.40 4.45
C HIS A 156 0.33 -5.15 4.95
N HIS A 157 1.04 -4.17 4.40
CA HIS A 157 2.39 -3.85 4.86
C HIS A 157 2.40 -3.41 6.34
N ARG A 158 1.44 -2.56 6.76
CA ARG A 158 1.33 -2.08 8.16
C ARG A 158 0.86 -3.14 9.14
N LEU A 159 -0.10 -3.97 8.73
CA LEU A 159 -0.71 -4.99 9.59
C LEU A 159 -0.08 -6.38 9.40
N ARG A 160 1.07 -6.46 8.70
CA ARG A 160 1.72 -7.72 8.35
C ARG A 160 1.94 -8.65 9.55
N PRO A 161 2.41 -8.18 10.73
CA PRO A 161 2.59 -9.04 11.89
C PRO A 161 1.29 -9.69 12.42
N TRP A 162 0.14 -9.08 12.13
CA TRP A 162 -1.19 -9.56 12.56
C TRP A 162 -2.03 -10.11 11.39
N CYS A 163 -1.44 -10.23 10.20
CA CYS A 163 -2.17 -10.68 9.02
C CYS A 163 -2.48 -12.18 9.14
N LEU A 164 -3.77 -12.52 9.13
CA LEU A 164 -4.26 -13.91 9.25
C LEU A 164 -3.81 -14.85 8.11
N TYR A 165 -3.30 -14.29 7.02
CA TYR A 165 -2.86 -15.02 5.83
C TYR A 165 -1.33 -15.12 5.72
N CYS A 166 -0.59 -14.34 6.51
CA CYS A 166 0.85 -14.48 6.63
C CYS A 166 1.13 -15.53 7.70
N ARG A 167 1.63 -16.70 7.29
CA ARG A 167 2.20 -17.70 8.23
C ARG A 167 3.66 -17.31 8.50
N ASN A 168 4.07 -17.32 9.78
CA ASN A 168 5.46 -17.10 10.24
C ASN A 168 6.10 -15.80 9.73
N TRP A 169 5.52 -14.67 10.13
CA TRP A 169 6.07 -13.35 9.80
C TRP A 169 7.50 -13.13 10.32
N ASP A 170 7.79 -13.75 11.45
CA ASP A 170 9.07 -13.85 12.16
C ASP A 170 10.11 -14.75 11.47
N GLY A 171 9.73 -15.52 10.44
CA GLY A 171 10.56 -16.62 9.93
C GLY A 171 10.76 -17.71 10.98
N ASP A 172 11.52 -18.77 10.66
CA ASP A 172 11.99 -19.76 11.64
C ASP A 172 13.05 -19.16 12.59
N GLY A 173 12.87 -17.91 13.01
CA GLY A 173 13.70 -17.29 14.03
C GLY A 173 13.59 -18.11 15.31
N ASP A 174 14.74 -18.51 15.85
CA ASP A 174 14.79 -19.23 17.11
C ASP A 174 13.90 -18.50 18.14
N PRO A 175 12.98 -19.20 18.82
CA PRO A 175 12.15 -18.57 19.83
C PRO A 175 13.05 -17.84 20.80
N GLU A 176 12.88 -16.53 20.92
CA GLU A 176 13.61 -15.71 21.88
C GLU A 176 13.41 -16.37 23.26
N PRO A 177 14.48 -16.90 23.89
CA PRO A 177 14.32 -17.59 25.15
C PRO A 177 13.77 -16.58 26.15
N ALA A 178 12.59 -16.88 26.69
CA ALA A 178 12.00 -16.06 27.74
C ALA A 178 13.05 -15.89 28.86
N PRO A 179 13.31 -14.66 29.33
CA PRO A 179 14.28 -14.44 30.37
C PRO A 179 13.91 -15.30 31.58
N ASP A 180 14.87 -16.12 32.04
CA ASP A 180 14.66 -17.02 33.16
C ASP A 180 14.29 -16.18 34.41
N PRO A 181 13.09 -16.39 34.99
CA PRO A 181 12.64 -15.62 36.15
C PRO A 181 13.54 -15.79 37.37
N THR A 182 14.41 -16.81 37.41
CA THR A 182 15.32 -17.07 38.53
C THR A 182 16.53 -16.13 38.58
N VAL A 183 16.84 -15.39 37.51
CA VAL A 183 18.01 -14.49 37.46
C VAL A 183 17.73 -13.13 38.11
N PHE A 184 16.46 -12.77 38.34
CA PHE A 184 16.05 -11.49 38.93
C PHE A 184 15.80 -11.52 40.46
N GLY A 185 16.03 -12.65 41.13
CA GLY A 185 15.42 -12.92 42.44
C GLY A 185 16.31 -13.20 43.65
N THR A 186 17.65 -13.16 43.57
CA THR A 186 18.51 -13.48 44.73
C THR A 186 19.33 -12.28 45.22
N LYS A 187 18.65 -11.35 45.89
CA LYS A 187 19.29 -10.59 46.98
C LYS A 187 18.99 -11.31 48.30
N THR A 188 19.87 -12.21 48.71
CA THR A 188 19.91 -12.66 50.11
C THR A 188 20.37 -11.48 50.97
N ALA A 189 19.50 -11.03 51.87
CA ALA A 189 19.85 -10.06 52.90
C ALA A 189 20.94 -10.64 53.82
N HIS A 190 21.96 -9.83 54.11
CA HIS A 190 22.93 -10.06 55.18
C HIS A 190 22.41 -9.45 56.48
#